data_AF-A0A3D2VRZ0-F1
#
_entry.id   AF-A0A3D2VRZ0-F1
#
_cell.length_a   1.000
_cell.length_b   1.000
_cell.length_c   1.000
_cell.angle_alpha   90.00
_cell.angle_beta   90.00
_cell.angle_gamma   90.00
#
_symmetry.space_group_name_H-M   'P 1'
#
loop_
_entity.id
_entity.type
_entity.pdbx_description
1 polymer ?
#
loop_
_entity_poly.entity_id
_entity_poly.type
_entity_poly.pdbx_seq_one_letter_code
_entity_poly.pdbx_strand_id
1 'polypeptide(L)'
;MRFEDGAGSVRRRALASARRRQIGRAPVWLLLGLGILGGLGLYWYTTPQDVPRWVRKWLPLPGLPEYTGPLYRWRDDRGREQITDKPPKNRPYETQLYRSNTNVVPPNQ
;
A
#
# COMPACT_ATOMS: atom_id res chain seq x y z
N MET A 1 -21.00 -52.05 -68.76
CA MET A 1 -21.10 -52.27 -67.31
C MET A 1 -19.70 -52.39 -66.73
N ARG A 2 -19.22 -51.35 -66.02
CA ARG A 2 -18.34 -51.40 -64.83
C ARG A 2 -17.98 -49.96 -64.49
N PHE A 3 -18.66 -49.38 -63.49
CA PHE A 3 -18.31 -48.09 -62.91
C PHE A 3 -17.69 -48.40 -61.55
N GLU A 4 -16.37 -48.22 -61.42
CA GLU A 4 -15.69 -48.26 -60.14
C GLU A 4 -15.18 -46.84 -59.83
N ASP A 5 -15.76 -46.30 -58.75
CA ASP A 5 -15.12 -45.66 -57.62
C ASP A 5 -14.09 -44.54 -57.85
N GLY A 6 -14.56 -43.32 -57.54
CA GLY A 6 -13.71 -42.15 -57.36
C GLY A 6 -14.39 -41.02 -56.61
N ALA A 7 -15.33 -41.31 -55.71
CA ALA A 7 -15.96 -40.32 -54.84
C ALA A 7 -15.02 -39.92 -53.68
N GLY A 8 -13.84 -39.38 -54.03
CA GLY A 8 -12.93 -38.73 -53.10
C GLY A 8 -13.46 -37.34 -52.77
N SER A 9 -14.35 -37.26 -51.78
CA SER A 9 -14.99 -36.04 -51.31
C SER A 9 -13.97 -34.92 -51.03
N VAL A 10 -13.94 -33.92 -51.91
CA VAL A 10 -13.31 -32.62 -51.66
C VAL A 10 -14.13 -31.91 -50.57
N ARG A 11 -13.79 -32.13 -49.30
CA ARG A 11 -14.23 -31.27 -48.19
C ARG A 11 -13.04 -30.50 -47.66
N ARG A 12 -12.62 -29.51 -48.45
CA ARG A 12 -11.93 -28.32 -47.93
C ARG A 12 -12.90 -27.59 -47.01
N ARG A 13 -12.93 -27.92 -45.71
CA ARG A 13 -13.48 -27.00 -44.71
C ARG A 13 -12.33 -26.21 -44.12
N ALA A 14 -12.12 -25.07 -44.76
CA ALA A 14 -11.74 -23.80 -44.17
C ALA A 14 -11.42 -23.86 -42.67
N LEU A 15 -10.13 -23.64 -42.39
CA LEU A 15 -9.63 -22.77 -41.33
C LEU A 15 -10.76 -22.12 -40.54
N ALA A 16 -11.09 -22.71 -39.38
CA ALA A 16 -11.85 -22.03 -38.34
C ALA A 16 -10.92 -21.02 -37.67
N SER A 17 -10.54 -20.00 -38.45
CA SER A 17 -10.01 -18.75 -37.97
C SER A 17 -11.02 -18.13 -36.99
N ALA A 18 -10.48 -17.56 -35.93
CA ALA A 18 -11.15 -16.56 -35.10
C ALA A 18 -12.36 -17.04 -34.28
N ARG A 19 -12.04 -17.58 -33.10
CA ARG A 19 -12.64 -17.00 -31.90
C ARG A 19 -11.60 -16.93 -30.79
N ARG A 20 -10.70 -15.94 -30.91
CA ARG A 20 -10.17 -15.25 -29.73
C ARG A 20 -11.38 -14.69 -28.99
N ARG A 21 -12.01 -15.51 -28.13
CA ARG A 21 -12.85 -14.97 -27.06
C ARG A 21 -11.89 -14.48 -25.99
N GLN A 22 -11.21 -13.38 -26.29
CA GLN A 22 -10.77 -12.44 -25.27
C GLN A 22 -12.04 -11.89 -24.65
N ILE A 23 -12.59 -12.61 -23.68
CA ILE A 23 -13.48 -12.00 -22.71
C ILE A 23 -12.62 -11.84 -21.47
N GLY A 24 -11.64 -10.95 -21.59
CA GLY A 24 -10.99 -10.32 -20.46
C GLY A 24 -12.00 -9.39 -19.79
N ARG A 25 -13.12 -9.93 -19.30
CA ARG A 25 -13.92 -9.25 -18.29
C ARG A 25 -13.15 -9.43 -17.00
N ALA A 26 -12.15 -8.58 -16.78
CA ALA A 26 -11.71 -8.33 -15.42
C ALA A 26 -12.98 -7.93 -14.66
N PRO A 27 -13.40 -8.69 -13.63
CA PRO A 27 -14.59 -8.34 -12.88
C PRO A 27 -14.38 -6.92 -12.35
N VAL A 28 -15.39 -6.05 -12.46
CA VAL A 28 -15.28 -4.64 -12.06
C VAL A 28 -14.75 -4.52 -10.63
N TRP A 29 -15.08 -5.48 -9.77
CA TRP A 29 -14.52 -5.64 -8.42
C TRP A 29 -13.00 -5.74 -8.35
N LEU A 30 -12.36 -6.39 -9.32
CA LEU A 30 -10.91 -6.49 -9.38
C LEU A 30 -10.28 -5.16 -9.77
N LEU A 31 -10.90 -4.40 -10.67
CA LEU A 31 -10.45 -3.05 -11.02
C LEU A 31 -10.65 -2.08 -9.85
N LEU A 32 -11.79 -2.15 -9.16
CA LEU A 32 -12.05 -1.37 -7.95
C LEU A 32 -11.07 -1.74 -6.84
N GLY A 33 -10.84 -3.03 -6.63
CA GLY A 33 -9.85 -3.54 -5.67
C GLY A 33 -8.46 -3.01 -5.97
N LEU A 34 -7.99 -3.12 -7.22
CA LEU A 34 -6.70 -2.55 -7.64
C LEU A 34 -6.64 -1.03 -7.50
N GLY A 35 -7.72 -0.33 -7.82
CA GLY A 35 -7.81 1.12 -7.67
C GLY A 35 -7.71 1.55 -6.20
N ILE A 36 -8.41 0.85 -5.31
CA ILE A 36 -8.35 1.11 -3.86
C ILE A 36 -6.96 0.78 -3.31
N LEU A 37 -6.39 -0.38 -3.66
CA LEU A 37 -5.04 -0.78 -3.27
C LEU A 37 -3.98 0.20 -3.77
N GLY A 38 -4.08 0.61 -5.04
CA GLY A 38 -3.20 1.60 -5.65
C GLY A 38 -3.34 2.98 -5.00
N GLY A 39 -4.57 3.42 -4.73
CA GLY A 39 -4.86 4.69 -4.05
C GLY A 39 -4.33 4.72 -2.61
N LEU A 40 -4.55 3.65 -1.83
CA LEU A 40 -3.99 3.50 -0.48
C LEU A 40 -2.46 3.49 -0.51
N GLY A 41 -1.86 2.76 -1.44
CA GLY A 41 -0.41 2.73 -1.63
C GLY A 41 0.17 4.11 -1.95
N LEU A 42 -0.46 4.84 -2.87
CA LEU A 42 -0.04 6.19 -3.24
C LEU A 42 -0.22 7.18 -2.07
N TYR A 43 -1.35 7.11 -1.37
CA TYR A 43 -1.62 7.95 -0.20
C TYR A 43 -0.57 7.74 0.91
N TRP A 44 -0.25 6.48 1.24
CA TRP A 44 0.77 6.16 2.24
C TRP A 44 2.18 6.52 1.80
N TYR A 45 2.45 6.51 0.49
CA TYR A 45 3.71 7.00 -0.07
C TYR A 45 3.87 8.52 0.14
N THR A 46 2.81 9.29 -0.09
CA THR A 46 2.85 10.76 0.10
C THR A 46 2.73 11.17 1.57
N THR A 47 2.04 10.38 2.39
CA THR A 47 1.74 10.70 3.79
C THR A 47 2.17 9.53 4.71
N PRO A 48 3.48 9.34 4.91
CA PRO A 48 4.03 8.21 5.67
C PRO A 48 3.65 8.21 7.17
N GLN A 49 3.15 9.34 7.68
CA GLN A 49 2.72 9.49 9.09
C GLN A 49 1.42 8.74 9.41
N ASP A 50 0.54 8.54 8.44
CA ASP A 50 -0.77 7.90 8.63
C ASP A 50 -0.75 6.38 8.44
N VAL A 51 0.43 5.80 8.19
CA VAL A 51 0.57 4.36 7.95
C VAL A 51 0.37 3.59 9.26
N PRO A 52 -0.57 2.64 9.34
CA PRO A 52 -0.75 1.82 10.54
C PRO A 52 0.52 1.03 10.89
N ARG A 53 0.77 0.79 12.18
CA ARG A 53 1.98 0.07 12.65
C ARG A 53 2.08 -1.36 12.07
N TRP A 54 0.95 -2.03 11.87
CA TRP A 54 0.91 -3.38 11.29
C TRP A 54 1.29 -3.40 9.81
N VAL A 55 0.90 -2.37 9.04
CA VAL A 55 1.29 -2.21 7.63
C VAL A 55 2.80 -1.97 7.53
N ARG A 56 3.36 -1.12 8.41
CA ARG A 56 4.81 -0.84 8.45
C ARG A 56 5.65 -2.09 8.73
N LYS A 57 5.14 -3.01 9.55
CA LYS A 57 5.84 -4.27 9.84
C LYS A 57 5.80 -5.25 8.66
N TRP A 58 4.74 -5.21 7.86
CA TRP A 58 4.52 -6.14 6.76
C TRP A 58 5.08 -5.64 5.41
N LEU A 59 4.97 -4.34 5.15
CA LEU A 59 5.61 -3.64 4.03
C LEU A 59 6.72 -2.73 4.57
N PRO A 60 7.99 -3.15 4.46
CA PRO A 60 9.10 -2.22 4.59
C PRO A 60 9.11 -1.33 3.33
N LEU A 61 8.25 -0.30 3.29
CA LEU A 61 8.30 0.66 2.20
C LEU A 61 9.62 1.44 2.30
N PRO A 62 10.48 1.42 1.26
CA PRO A 62 11.71 2.18 1.26
C PRO A 62 11.39 3.67 1.35
N GLY A 63 11.93 4.34 2.38
CA GLY A 63 11.72 5.78 2.62
C GLY A 63 10.69 6.14 3.69
N LEU A 64 10.03 5.17 4.33
CA LEU A 64 9.32 5.44 5.59
C LEU A 64 10.35 5.89 6.64
N PRO A 65 10.23 7.09 7.22
CA PRO A 65 11.04 7.46 8.35
C PRO A 65 10.73 6.46 9.46
N GLU A 66 11.73 5.76 9.99
CA GLU A 66 11.54 5.04 11.25
C GLU A 66 11.16 6.10 12.29
N TYR A 67 9.96 6.03 12.84
CA TYR A 67 9.54 6.90 13.93
C TYR A 67 9.79 6.14 15.23
N THR A 68 10.49 6.76 16.17
CA THR A 68 10.77 6.15 17.50
C THR A 68 9.50 5.96 18.33
N GLY A 69 8.39 6.56 17.91
CA GLY A 69 7.10 6.52 18.60
C GLY A 69 6.77 7.88 19.23
N PRO A 70 5.53 8.07 19.70
CA PRO A 70 5.13 9.31 20.35
C PRO A 70 5.82 9.43 21.71
N LEU A 71 6.58 10.51 21.89
CA LEU A 71 7.13 10.93 23.17
C LEU A 71 6.25 12.04 23.74
N TYR A 72 6.11 12.09 25.06
CA TYR A 72 5.24 13.03 25.74
C TYR A 72 6.10 13.99 26.58
N ARG A 73 6.12 15.26 26.19
CA ARG A 73 6.78 16.34 26.92
C ARG A 73 5.80 16.96 27.91
N TRP A 74 6.18 17.11 29.17
CA TRP A 74 5.37 17.74 30.20
C TRP A 74 6.25 18.47 31.22
N ARG A 75 5.63 19.30 32.06
CA ARG A 75 6.33 20.08 33.08
C ARG A 75 5.95 19.59 34.48
N ASP A 76 6.94 19.36 35.32
CA ASP A 76 6.73 18.96 36.71
C ASP A 76 6.34 20.14 37.61
N ASP A 77 5.96 19.88 38.87
CA ASP A 77 5.51 20.92 39.81
C ASP A 77 6.63 21.90 40.18
N ARG A 78 7.89 21.54 39.88
CA ARG A 78 9.09 22.35 40.10
C ARG A 78 9.48 23.11 38.84
N GLY A 79 8.66 23.08 37.80
CA GLY A 79 8.89 23.76 36.53
C GLY A 79 9.89 23.05 35.59
N ARG A 80 10.34 21.83 35.91
CA ARG A 80 11.32 21.09 35.10
C ARG A 80 10.61 20.37 33.96
N GLU A 81 11.19 20.43 32.77
CA GLU A 81 10.72 19.66 31.62
C GLU A 81 11.11 18.18 31.76
N GLN A 82 10.15 17.31 31.45
CA GLN A 82 10.30 15.87 31.46
C GLN A 82 9.75 15.30 30.17
N ILE A 83 10.39 14.24 29.67
CA ILE A 83 9.99 13.52 28.47
C ILE A 83 9.76 12.05 28.84
N THR A 84 8.59 11.52 28.53
CA THR A 84 8.21 10.14 28.86
C THR A 84 7.58 9.42 27.67
N ASP A 85 7.73 8.10 27.58
CA ASP A 85 7.11 7.29 26.51
C ASP A 85 5.59 7.06 26.72
N LYS A 86 5.09 7.40 27.91
CA LYS A 86 3.68 7.25 28.30
C LYS A 86 3.09 8.60 28.67
N PRO A 87 1.82 8.86 28.34
CA PRO A 87 1.16 10.11 28.70
C PRO A 87 0.97 10.19 30.23
N PRO A 88 1.28 11.33 30.86
CA PRO A 88 0.97 11.56 32.26
C PRO A 88 -0.55 11.66 32.47
N LYS A 89 -1.09 11.01 33.50
CA LYS A 89 -2.54 10.90 33.70
C LYS A 89 -3.22 12.20 34.16
N ASN A 90 -2.51 13.03 34.91
CA ASN A 90 -3.10 14.18 35.63
C ASN A 90 -2.41 15.50 35.28
N ARG A 91 -1.78 15.60 34.11
CA ARG A 91 -1.01 16.79 33.71
C ARG A 91 -1.18 17.08 32.23
N PRO A 92 -1.20 18.37 31.84
CA PRO A 92 -1.09 18.73 30.44
C PRO A 92 0.25 18.23 29.90
N TYR A 93 0.22 17.67 28.70
CA TYR A 93 1.38 17.16 27.99
C TYR A 93 1.28 17.54 26.53
N GLU A 94 2.45 17.58 25.88
CA GLU A 94 2.59 17.77 24.45
C GLU A 94 3.12 16.48 23.83
N THR A 95 2.47 16.00 22.77
CA THR A 95 2.92 14.82 22.03
C THR A 95 3.92 15.23 20.96
N GLN A 96 5.12 14.68 21.01
CA GLN A 96 6.18 14.91 20.05
C GLN A 96 6.48 13.64 19.27
N LEU A 97 6.51 13.78 17.94
CA LEU A 97 6.81 12.70 17.01
C LEU A 97 8.23 12.90 16.47
N TYR A 98 9.18 12.12 16.97
CA TYR A 98 10.56 12.18 16.52
C TYR A 98 10.81 11.21 15.36
N ARG A 99 11.59 11.70 14.39
CA ARG A 99 12.17 10.86 13.34
C ARG A 99 13.43 10.22 13.91
N SER A 100 13.56 8.90 13.83
CA SER A 100 14.75 8.18 14.31
C SER A 100 16.00 8.46 13.46
N ASN A 101 15.82 8.88 12.21
CA ASN A 101 16.90 9.07 11.24
C ASN A 101 17.35 10.53 11.11
N THR A 102 16.88 11.44 11.98
CA THR A 102 17.26 12.86 11.92
C THR A 102 17.36 13.43 13.32
N ASN A 103 18.56 13.89 13.68
CA ASN A 103 18.77 14.65 14.90
C ASN A 103 18.37 16.12 14.64
N VAL A 104 17.26 16.57 15.23
CA VAL A 104 16.81 17.95 15.15
C VAL A 104 17.30 18.67 16.39
N VAL A 105 18.31 19.51 16.24
CA VAL A 105 18.77 20.40 17.30
C VAL A 105 17.86 21.63 17.29
N PRO A 106 17.23 22.01 18.42
CA PRO A 106 16.46 23.24 18.47
C PRO A 106 17.37 24.44 18.13
N PRO A 107 16.85 25.44 17.39
CA PRO A 107 17.63 26.63 17.10
C PRO A 107 18.09 27.27 18.41
N ASN A 108 19.38 27.62 18.49
CA ASN A 108 19.94 28.32 19.64
C ASN A 108 19.15 29.62 19.84
N GLN A 109 18.53 29.77 21.01
CA GLN A 109 17.89 31.03 21.43
C GLN A 109 18.93 32.01 21.98
#